data_AF-A0A8H4LUH1-F1
#
_entry.id   AF-A0A8H4LUH1-F1
#
_cell.length_a   1.000
_cell.length_b   1.000
_cell.length_c   1.000
_cell.angle_alpha   90.00
_cell.angle_beta   90.00
_cell.angle_gamma   90.00
#
_symmetry.space_group_name_H-M   'P 1'
#
loop_
_entity.id
_entity.type
_entity.pdbx_description
1 polymer ?
#
loop_
_entity_poly.entity_id
_entity_poly.type
_entity_poly.pdbx_seq_one_letter_code
_entity_poly.pdbx_strand_id
1 'polypeptide(L)'
;MSLLTSPALQCLYHEAQNHDIEYKAKNFWQNFLIQQFPITQNYLVNSEVSPDGESNTRLDLSVERVRGEYPYQIHPTLMFQEVKRKGTGELKKVEDQLRNGARRYLEKSGEEFVYGMTSWGTKARVWIIARSGNHYRMRHLYFGSDREADRSSYVDANDDYAYYISCFIAHIKEEAPPQMPESFQQGSSAA
;
A
#
# COMPACT_ATOMS: atom_id res chain seq x y z
N MET A 1 -2.20 -11.86 12.32
CA MET A 1 -2.21 -12.59 11.03
C MET A 1 -1.10 -12.03 10.16
N SER A 2 -0.16 -12.89 9.76
CA SER A 2 0.97 -12.53 8.90
C SER A 2 0.56 -12.39 7.43
N LEU A 3 1.19 -11.47 6.69
CA LEU A 3 1.05 -11.36 5.23
C LEU A 3 1.84 -12.43 4.48
N LEU A 4 2.68 -13.21 5.17
CA LEU A 4 3.57 -14.24 4.59
C LEU A 4 2.81 -15.54 4.27
N THR A 5 1.82 -15.41 3.40
CA THR A 5 0.83 -16.46 3.07
C THR A 5 1.31 -17.46 2.02
N SER A 6 2.54 -17.31 1.49
CA SER A 6 3.14 -18.24 0.54
C SER A 6 4.64 -18.41 0.78
N PRO A 7 5.24 -19.55 0.38
CA PRO A 7 6.69 -19.75 0.47
C PRO A 7 7.49 -18.68 -0.28
N ALA A 8 6.96 -18.17 -1.39
CA ALA A 8 7.59 -17.09 -2.15
C ALA A 8 7.65 -15.78 -1.35
N LEU A 9 6.55 -15.39 -0.69
CA LEU A 9 6.52 -14.20 0.18
C LEU A 9 7.41 -14.37 1.41
N GLN A 10 7.48 -15.56 1.99
CA GLN A 10 8.40 -15.86 3.09
C GLN A 10 9.86 -15.68 2.65
N CYS A 11 10.24 -16.22 1.48
CA CYS A 11 11.57 -16.06 0.92
C CYS A 11 11.92 -14.57 0.71
N LEU A 12 11.06 -13.82 0.01
CA LEU A 12 11.28 -12.40 -0.26
C LEU A 12 11.32 -11.55 1.01
N TYR A 13 10.51 -11.89 2.01
CA TYR A 13 10.55 -11.25 3.33
C TYR A 13 11.91 -11.46 4.00
N HIS A 14 12.42 -12.70 4.02
CA HIS A 14 13.73 -13.00 4.59
C HIS A 14 14.86 -12.28 3.82
N GLU A 15 14.80 -12.21 2.49
CA GLU A 15 15.76 -11.44 1.70
C GLU A 15 15.73 -9.94 2.07
N ALA A 16 14.55 -9.34 2.18
CA ALA A 16 14.38 -7.93 2.53
C ALA A 16 14.80 -7.62 3.99
N GLN A 17 14.71 -8.59 4.89
CA GLN A 17 15.16 -8.45 6.28
C GLN A 17 16.68 -8.51 6.43
N ASN A 18 17.32 -9.39 5.65
CA ASN A 18 18.75 -9.71 5.75
C ASN A 18 19.64 -8.77 4.91
N HIS A 19 19.08 -8.14 3.88
CA HIS A 19 19.82 -7.23 3.00
C HIS A 19 19.21 -5.82 3.05
N ASP A 20 20.02 -4.84 3.40
CA ASP A 20 19.61 -3.42 3.39
C ASP A 20 19.70 -2.82 1.97
N ILE A 21 18.89 -3.38 1.06
CA ILE A 21 18.85 -3.00 -0.34
C ILE A 21 17.41 -2.74 -0.78
N GLU A 22 17.17 -1.59 -1.42
CA GLU A 22 15.82 -1.09 -1.73
C GLU A 22 15.03 -2.02 -2.64
N TYR A 23 15.64 -2.55 -3.69
CA TYR A 23 14.94 -3.44 -4.62
C TYR A 23 14.45 -4.73 -3.95
N LYS A 24 15.09 -5.19 -2.86
CA LYS A 24 14.62 -6.37 -2.11
C LYS A 24 13.33 -6.07 -1.36
N ALA A 25 13.23 -4.92 -0.71
CA ALA A 25 11.99 -4.45 -0.10
C ALA A 25 10.89 -4.24 -1.16
N LYS A 26 11.24 -3.64 -2.30
CA LYS A 26 10.30 -3.44 -3.41
C LYS A 26 9.79 -4.76 -3.97
N ASN A 27 10.67 -5.74 -4.20
CA ASN A 27 10.28 -7.07 -4.69
C ASN A 27 9.30 -7.77 -3.74
N PHE A 28 9.54 -7.68 -2.43
CA PHE A 28 8.61 -8.23 -1.43
C PHE A 28 7.21 -7.62 -1.59
N TRP A 29 7.10 -6.30 -1.58
CA TRP A 29 5.81 -5.61 -1.67
C TRP A 29 5.12 -5.79 -3.02
N GLN A 30 5.87 -5.75 -4.13
CA GLN A 30 5.31 -5.99 -5.45
C GLN A 30 4.70 -7.39 -5.56
N ASN A 31 5.40 -8.42 -5.09
CA ASN A 31 4.87 -9.79 -5.13
C ASN A 31 3.71 -9.99 -4.15
N PHE A 32 3.72 -9.31 -3.01
CA PHE A 32 2.55 -9.27 -2.12
C PHE A 32 1.33 -8.69 -2.85
N LEU A 33 1.48 -7.54 -3.52
CA LEU A 33 0.40 -6.92 -4.28
C LEU A 33 -0.06 -7.80 -5.45
N ILE A 34 0.84 -8.43 -6.21
CA ILE A 34 0.48 -9.36 -7.30
C ILE A 34 -0.37 -10.52 -6.77
N GLN A 35 -0.03 -11.05 -5.60
CA GLN A 35 -0.82 -12.12 -4.99
C GLN A 35 -2.20 -11.64 -4.50
N GLN A 36 -2.29 -10.41 -3.99
CA GLN A 36 -3.56 -9.83 -3.50
C GLN A 36 -4.49 -9.32 -4.62
N PHE A 37 -3.90 -8.87 -5.74
CA PHE A 37 -4.57 -8.28 -6.89
C PHE A 37 -4.23 -9.06 -8.16
N PRO A 38 -4.76 -10.27 -8.31
CA PRO A 38 -4.39 -11.14 -9.43
C PRO A 38 -4.99 -10.66 -10.75
N ILE A 39 -4.23 -10.82 -11.82
CA ILE A 39 -4.67 -10.48 -13.19
C ILE A 39 -5.91 -11.25 -13.63
N THR A 40 -6.14 -12.45 -13.09
CA THR A 40 -7.34 -13.26 -13.34
C THR A 40 -8.63 -12.62 -12.80
N GLN A 41 -8.49 -11.61 -11.94
CA GLN A 41 -9.60 -10.79 -11.42
C GLN A 41 -9.59 -9.37 -12.01
N ASN A 42 -8.89 -9.18 -13.15
CA ASN A 42 -8.77 -7.91 -13.87
C ASN A 42 -8.02 -6.79 -13.11
N TYR A 43 -7.10 -7.16 -12.21
CA TYR A 43 -6.19 -6.20 -11.61
C TYR A 43 -4.84 -6.18 -12.31
N LEU A 44 -4.23 -5.00 -12.39
CA LEU A 44 -2.85 -4.82 -12.84
C LEU A 44 -2.00 -4.29 -11.68
N VAL A 45 -0.82 -4.87 -11.49
CA VAL A 45 0.19 -4.37 -10.56
C VAL A 45 1.39 -3.93 -11.38
N ASN A 46 1.64 -2.63 -11.41
CA ASN A 46 2.68 -2.02 -12.24
C ASN A 46 3.84 -1.53 -11.37
N SER A 47 5.01 -1.39 -11.97
CA SER A 47 6.22 -0.83 -11.34
C SER A 47 6.67 0.40 -12.10
N GLU A 48 7.21 1.38 -11.38
CA GLU A 48 7.71 2.65 -11.94
C GLU A 48 6.65 3.36 -12.79
N VAL A 49 5.58 3.81 -12.13
CA VAL A 49 4.41 4.38 -12.82
C VAL A 49 4.42 5.90 -12.77
N SER A 50 4.12 6.52 -13.92
CA SER A 50 3.84 7.96 -13.99
C SER A 50 2.48 8.24 -13.36
N PRO A 51 2.37 9.04 -12.29
CA PRO A 51 1.08 9.33 -11.68
C PRO A 51 0.13 10.12 -12.60
N ASP A 52 0.67 10.84 -13.59
CA ASP A 52 -0.07 11.69 -14.53
C ASP A 52 0.10 11.25 -16.00
N GLY A 53 0.83 10.16 -16.26
CA GLY A 53 1.13 9.68 -17.61
C GLY A 53 2.13 10.53 -18.40
N GLU A 54 2.50 11.72 -17.89
CA GLU A 54 3.20 12.76 -18.65
C GLU A 54 4.52 13.19 -18.02
N SER A 55 4.67 13.04 -16.70
CA SER A 55 5.88 13.41 -15.98
C SER A 55 6.95 12.32 -16.01
N ASN A 56 8.20 12.70 -15.72
CA ASN A 56 9.29 11.75 -15.43
C ASN A 56 9.30 11.31 -13.96
N THR A 57 8.40 11.86 -13.13
CA THR A 57 8.24 11.40 -11.75
C THR A 57 7.60 10.03 -11.77
N ARG A 58 8.16 9.11 -10.98
CA ARG A 58 7.69 7.74 -10.85
C ARG A 58 7.37 7.46 -9.40
N LEU A 59 6.26 6.77 -9.19
CA LEU A 59 5.99 6.06 -7.94
C LEU A 59 6.42 4.60 -8.13
N ASP A 60 6.89 3.99 -7.04
CA ASP A 60 7.48 2.66 -7.11
C ASP A 60 6.53 1.61 -7.67
N LEU A 61 5.27 1.61 -7.21
CA LEU A 61 4.25 0.63 -7.59
C LEU A 61 2.85 1.27 -7.71
N SER A 62 1.99 0.70 -8.56
CA SER A 62 0.56 1.00 -8.60
C SER A 62 -0.28 -0.28 -8.67
N VAL A 63 -1.53 -0.17 -8.23
CA VAL A 63 -2.58 -1.16 -8.45
C VAL A 63 -3.72 -0.50 -9.19
N GLU A 64 -4.14 -1.13 -10.27
CA GLU A 64 -5.17 -0.63 -11.18
C GLU A 64 -6.19 -1.74 -11.45
N ARG A 65 -7.41 -1.38 -11.87
CA ARG A 65 -8.46 -2.37 -12.17
C ARG A 65 -9.07 -2.12 -13.53
N VAL A 66 -8.98 -3.10 -14.41
CA VAL A 66 -9.64 -3.07 -15.71
C VAL A 66 -11.13 -3.31 -15.52
N ARG A 67 -11.95 -2.37 -16.01
CA ARG A 67 -13.42 -2.49 -16.02
C ARG A 67 -13.96 -2.35 -17.45
N GLY A 68 -14.93 -3.17 -17.81
CA GLY A 68 -15.60 -3.19 -19.12
C GLY A 68 -14.99 -4.17 -20.13
N GLU A 69 -15.63 -4.26 -21.30
CA GLU A 69 -15.17 -5.08 -22.42
C GLU A 69 -14.19 -4.31 -23.33
N TYR A 70 -13.42 -5.02 -24.14
CA TYR A 70 -12.46 -4.41 -25.05
C TYR A 70 -13.16 -3.59 -26.16
N PRO A 71 -12.68 -2.38 -26.50
CA PRO A 71 -11.57 -1.64 -25.87
C PRO A 71 -11.95 -1.15 -24.48
N TYR A 72 -11.13 -1.48 -23.48
CA TYR A 72 -11.44 -1.26 -22.07
C TYR A 72 -11.81 0.21 -21.81
N GLN A 73 -12.92 0.43 -21.12
CA GLN A 73 -13.49 1.77 -20.96
C GLN A 73 -12.88 2.54 -19.79
N ILE A 74 -12.49 1.84 -18.70
CA ILE A 74 -11.96 2.50 -17.50
C ILE A 74 -10.86 1.65 -16.87
N HIS A 75 -9.73 2.30 -16.57
CA HIS A 75 -8.61 1.73 -15.84
C HIS A 75 -8.18 2.69 -14.73
N PRO A 76 -8.98 2.85 -13.66
CA PRO A 76 -8.61 3.76 -12.59
C PRO A 76 -7.48 3.15 -11.77
N THR A 77 -6.56 4.01 -11.34
CA THR A 77 -5.58 3.63 -10.34
C THR A 77 -6.26 3.57 -8.99
N LEU A 78 -6.32 2.38 -8.41
CA LEU A 78 -6.91 2.17 -7.09
C LEU A 78 -5.94 2.64 -6.01
N MET A 79 -4.65 2.29 -6.16
CA MET A 79 -3.65 2.54 -5.14
C MET A 79 -2.29 2.83 -5.74
N PHE A 80 -1.54 3.69 -5.07
CA PHE A 80 -0.09 3.81 -5.24
C PHE A 80 0.68 3.30 -4.03
N GLN A 81 1.90 2.84 -4.26
CA GLN A 81 2.84 2.54 -3.18
C GLN A 81 4.22 3.15 -3.46
N GLU A 82 4.81 3.73 -2.41
CA GLU A 82 6.22 4.12 -2.38
C GLU A 82 6.96 3.25 -1.36
N VAL A 83 8.14 2.77 -1.74
CA VAL A 83 8.98 1.82 -1.00
C VAL A 83 10.34 2.46 -0.74
N LYS A 84 10.84 2.29 0.49
CA LYS A 84 12.24 2.59 0.82
C LYS A 84 12.89 1.41 1.52
N ARG A 85 14.21 1.27 1.34
CA ARG A 85 15.00 0.25 2.07
C ARG A 85 14.97 0.45 3.58
N LYS A 86 15.30 -0.62 4.32
CA LYS A 86 15.50 -0.63 5.78
C LYS A 86 16.55 0.42 6.20
N GLY A 87 16.58 0.81 7.46
CA GLY A 87 17.55 1.80 7.98
C GLY A 87 17.39 3.27 7.51
N THR A 88 16.57 3.57 6.48
CA THR A 88 16.32 4.96 6.07
C THR A 88 15.66 5.80 7.17
N GLY A 89 16.19 7.00 7.39
CA GLY A 89 15.58 8.07 8.20
C GLY A 89 14.45 8.81 7.48
N GLU A 90 14.14 8.42 6.24
CA GLU A 90 13.39 9.23 5.28
C GLU A 90 11.88 8.91 5.24
N LEU A 91 11.25 8.55 6.36
CA LEU A 91 9.81 8.24 6.38
C LEU A 91 8.95 9.42 5.93
N LYS A 92 9.34 10.64 6.27
CA LYS A 92 8.64 11.83 5.79
C LYS A 92 8.72 11.94 4.26
N LYS A 93 9.88 11.64 3.68
CA LYS A 93 10.12 11.75 2.25
C LYS A 93 9.30 10.73 1.45
N VAL A 94 9.20 9.48 1.92
CA VAL A 94 8.35 8.45 1.28
C VAL A 94 6.87 8.86 1.30
N GLU A 95 6.38 9.43 2.41
CA GLU A 95 5.03 9.98 2.50
C GLU A 95 4.84 11.21 1.60
N ASP A 96 5.83 12.11 1.55
CA ASP A 96 5.82 13.29 0.67
C ASP A 96 5.78 12.89 -0.82
N GLN A 97 6.58 11.89 -1.22
CA GLN A 97 6.60 11.37 -2.58
C GLN A 97 5.25 10.77 -2.97
N LEU A 98 4.69 9.91 -2.10
CA LEU A 98 3.37 9.33 -2.31
C LEU A 98 2.29 10.42 -2.41
N ARG A 99 2.26 11.39 -1.49
CA ARG A 99 1.32 12.52 -1.52
C ARG A 99 1.41 13.34 -2.79
N ASN A 100 2.63 13.64 -3.24
CA ASN A 100 2.86 14.44 -4.44
C ASN A 100 2.43 13.70 -5.71
N GLY A 101 2.69 12.39 -5.78
CA GLY A 101 2.22 11.57 -6.89
C GLY A 101 0.70 11.42 -6.89
N ALA A 102 0.09 11.13 -5.75
CA ALA A 102 -1.37 11.08 -5.60
C ALA A 102 -2.03 12.41 -5.99
N ARG A 103 -1.48 13.55 -5.57
CA ARG A 103 -1.96 14.88 -5.99
C ARG A 103 -2.02 15.00 -7.52
N ARG A 104 -0.93 14.66 -8.22
CA ARG A 104 -0.86 14.74 -9.69
C ARG A 104 -1.91 13.86 -10.35
N TYR A 105 -2.05 12.63 -9.85
CA TYR A 105 -3.07 11.70 -10.33
C TYR A 105 -4.49 12.27 -10.16
N LEU A 106 -4.83 12.79 -8.98
CA LEU A 106 -6.15 13.34 -8.70
C LEU A 106 -6.45 14.60 -9.53
N GLU A 107 -5.45 15.48 -9.71
CA GLU A 107 -5.57 16.67 -10.58
C GLU A 107 -5.84 16.30 -12.04
N LYS A 108 -5.22 15.22 -12.53
CA LYS A 108 -5.34 14.76 -13.92
C LYS A 108 -6.61 13.97 -14.18
N SER A 109 -6.93 13.04 -13.28
CA SER A 109 -8.04 12.09 -13.43
C SER A 109 -9.40 12.68 -13.05
N GLY A 110 -9.42 13.66 -12.15
CA GLY A 110 -10.65 14.18 -11.56
C GLY A 110 -11.26 13.30 -10.47
N GLU A 111 -10.58 12.22 -10.07
CA GLU A 111 -11.00 11.35 -8.97
C GLU A 111 -11.00 12.10 -7.62
N GLU A 112 -11.88 11.71 -6.70
CA GLU A 112 -12.00 12.36 -5.39
C GLU A 112 -10.88 11.98 -4.43
N PHE A 113 -10.41 10.72 -4.53
CA PHE A 113 -9.36 10.16 -3.69
C PHE A 113 -8.63 9.02 -4.40
N VAL A 114 -7.48 8.65 -3.86
CA VAL A 114 -6.73 7.44 -4.23
C VAL A 114 -6.20 6.78 -2.96
N TYR A 115 -6.14 5.45 -2.95
CA TYR A 115 -5.52 4.73 -1.85
C TYR A 115 -3.99 4.83 -1.94
N GLY A 116 -3.33 4.73 -0.80
CA GLY A 116 -1.88 4.84 -0.72
C GLY A 116 -1.28 3.83 0.23
N MET A 117 -0.06 3.41 -0.05
CA MET A 117 0.75 2.62 0.87
C MET A 117 2.16 3.19 0.89
N THR A 118 2.70 3.43 2.08
CA THR A 118 4.13 3.73 2.24
C THR A 118 4.78 2.58 2.94
N SER A 119 6.02 2.26 2.55
CA SER A 119 6.73 1.13 3.14
C SER A 119 8.21 1.41 3.36
N TRP A 120 8.72 0.78 4.40
CA TRP A 120 10.10 0.85 4.85
C TRP A 120 10.57 -0.55 5.22
N GLY A 121 11.45 -1.13 4.40
CA GLY A 121 11.77 -2.56 4.48
C GLY A 121 10.50 -3.39 4.31
N THR A 122 10.21 -4.27 5.26
CA THR A 122 8.98 -5.10 5.29
C THR A 122 7.88 -4.50 6.16
N LYS A 123 8.03 -3.25 6.60
CA LYS A 123 6.99 -2.53 7.34
C LYS A 123 6.22 -1.60 6.42
N ALA A 124 4.92 -1.47 6.64
CA ALA A 124 4.10 -0.58 5.84
C ALA A 124 3.02 0.12 6.62
N ARG A 125 2.50 1.16 5.99
CA ARG A 125 1.39 1.97 6.46
C ARG A 125 0.48 2.29 5.28
N VAL A 126 -0.82 2.31 5.54
CA VAL A 126 -1.87 2.44 4.52
C VAL A 126 -2.65 3.75 4.70
N TRP A 127 -3.13 4.30 3.59
CA TRP A 127 -3.61 5.67 3.50
C TRP A 127 -4.82 5.79 2.58
N ILE A 128 -5.68 6.75 2.89
CA ILE A 128 -6.55 7.42 1.92
C ILE A 128 -5.97 8.81 1.67
N ILE A 129 -5.82 9.16 0.39
CA ILE A 129 -5.31 10.47 -0.04
C ILE A 129 -6.42 11.16 -0.81
N ALA A 130 -6.94 12.25 -0.26
CA ALA A 130 -8.07 12.98 -0.83
C ALA A 130 -7.83 14.48 -0.81
N ARG A 131 -8.53 15.18 -1.71
CA ARG A 131 -8.54 16.65 -1.72
C ARG A 131 -9.26 17.19 -0.48
N SER A 132 -8.67 18.20 0.15
CA SER A 132 -9.21 18.91 1.31
C SER A 132 -9.01 20.41 1.10
N GLY A 133 -9.96 21.04 0.40
CA GLY A 133 -9.85 22.43 -0.05
C GLY A 133 -8.77 22.59 -1.13
N ASN A 134 -7.76 23.43 -0.86
CA ASN A 134 -6.62 23.66 -1.75
C ASN A 134 -5.41 22.76 -1.45
N HIS A 135 -5.58 21.78 -0.54
CA HIS A 135 -4.52 20.86 -0.13
C HIS A 135 -4.95 19.40 -0.32
N TYR A 136 -3.99 18.49 -0.19
CA TYR A 136 -4.21 17.04 -0.20
C TYR A 136 -3.82 16.48 1.16
N ARG A 137 -4.75 15.75 1.78
CA ARG A 137 -4.54 15.16 3.11
C ARG A 137 -4.41 13.65 2.99
N MET A 138 -3.40 13.10 3.67
CA MET A 138 -3.26 11.67 3.90
C MET A 138 -3.92 11.37 5.24
N ARG A 139 -4.84 10.41 5.26
CA ARG A 139 -5.44 9.87 6.50
C ARG A 139 -5.12 8.40 6.58
N HIS A 140 -4.76 7.92 7.75
CA HIS A 140 -4.55 6.49 7.93
C HIS A 140 -5.89 5.73 7.79
N LEU A 141 -5.81 4.49 7.34
CA LEU A 141 -6.93 3.56 7.43
C LEU A 141 -6.58 2.46 8.44
N TYR A 142 -7.51 2.15 9.34
CA TYR A 142 -7.45 1.07 10.34
C TYR A 142 -6.42 1.18 11.48
N PHE A 143 -5.16 1.53 11.21
CA PHE A 143 -4.11 1.51 12.23
C PHE A 143 -3.14 2.69 12.12
N GLY A 144 -2.69 3.18 13.28
CA GLY A 144 -1.72 4.27 13.40
C GLY A 144 -2.35 5.61 13.76
N SER A 145 -1.61 6.70 13.51
CA SER A 145 -2.02 8.07 13.82
C SER A 145 -1.82 8.97 12.61
N ASP A 146 -2.67 9.96 12.34
CA ASP A 146 -2.51 10.87 11.18
C ASP A 146 -1.22 11.72 11.18
N ARG A 147 -0.35 11.55 12.19
CA ARG A 147 0.97 12.15 12.22
C ARG A 147 1.86 11.56 11.12
N GLU A 148 2.40 12.44 10.29
CA GLU A 148 3.42 12.09 9.29
C GLU A 148 4.70 11.55 9.95
N ALA A 149 5.35 10.61 9.28
CA ALA A 149 6.62 9.99 9.65
C ALA A 149 6.62 9.31 11.03
N ASP A 150 5.46 8.92 11.53
CA ASP A 150 5.32 8.17 12.77
C ASP A 150 5.71 6.69 12.57
N ARG A 151 6.92 6.34 13.01
CA ARG A 151 7.45 4.97 12.96
C ARG A 151 6.55 3.94 13.63
N SER A 152 5.84 4.32 14.69
CA SER A 152 4.97 3.39 15.42
C SER A 152 3.72 3.00 14.63
N SER A 153 3.36 3.78 13.63
CA SER A 153 2.24 3.51 12.72
C SER A 153 2.62 2.59 11.54
N TYR A 154 3.89 2.15 11.43
CA TYR A 154 4.34 1.21 10.41
C TYR A 154 4.36 -0.22 10.94
N VAL A 155 3.55 -1.07 10.33
CA VAL A 155 3.32 -2.45 10.74
C VAL A 155 4.20 -3.40 9.95
N ASP A 156 4.88 -4.31 10.63
CA ASP A 156 5.66 -5.35 9.97
C ASP A 156 4.75 -6.37 9.29
N ALA A 157 5.11 -6.80 8.07
CA ALA A 157 4.35 -7.78 7.33
C ALA A 157 4.21 -9.15 8.04
N ASN A 158 5.10 -9.47 8.99
CA ASN A 158 5.00 -10.69 9.79
C ASN A 158 4.40 -10.48 11.19
N ASP A 159 3.95 -9.27 11.51
CA ASP A 159 3.32 -8.95 12.79
C ASP A 159 1.82 -9.27 12.77
N ASP A 160 1.22 -9.46 13.94
CA ASP A 160 -0.22 -9.68 14.03
C ASP A 160 -1.06 -8.50 13.57
N TYR A 161 -0.57 -7.28 13.81
CA TYR A 161 -1.16 -6.03 13.35
C TYR A 161 -1.21 -5.94 11.81
N ALA A 162 -0.48 -6.80 11.07
CA ALA A 162 -0.55 -6.83 9.62
C ALA A 162 -1.94 -7.21 9.10
N TYR A 163 -2.78 -7.76 9.97
CA TYR A 163 -4.24 -7.87 9.79
C TYR A 163 -4.88 -6.57 9.25
N TYR A 164 -4.45 -5.39 9.72
CA TYR A 164 -5.02 -4.12 9.27
C TYR A 164 -4.64 -3.77 7.83
N ILE A 165 -3.47 -4.23 7.36
CA ILE A 165 -3.10 -4.14 5.94
C ILE A 165 -4.02 -5.07 5.13
N SER A 166 -4.28 -6.29 5.60
CA SER A 166 -5.23 -7.20 4.93
C SER A 166 -6.66 -6.63 4.90
N CYS A 167 -7.12 -5.95 5.95
CA CYS A 167 -8.40 -5.23 5.95
C CYS A 167 -8.44 -4.12 4.90
N PHE A 168 -7.35 -3.36 4.78
CA PHE A 168 -7.21 -2.33 3.74
C PHE A 168 -7.28 -2.91 2.33
N ILE A 169 -6.59 -4.01 2.07
CA ILE A 169 -6.67 -4.70 0.78
C ILE A 169 -8.09 -5.17 0.50
N ALA A 170 -8.76 -5.80 1.47
CA ALA A 170 -10.16 -6.22 1.32
C ALA A 170 -11.09 -5.03 1.04
N HIS A 171 -10.86 -3.90 1.71
CA HIS A 171 -11.62 -2.66 1.48
C HIS A 171 -11.46 -2.13 0.06
N ILE A 172 -10.23 -2.09 -0.48
CA ILE A 172 -9.96 -1.69 -1.88
C ILE A 172 -10.68 -2.62 -2.87
N LYS A 173 -10.76 -3.92 -2.53
CA LYS A 173 -11.40 -4.93 -3.36
C LYS A 173 -12.93 -4.98 -3.20
N GLU A 174 -13.50 -4.20 -2.29
CA GLU A 174 -14.92 -4.26 -1.90
C GLU A 174 -15.32 -5.66 -1.35
N GLU A 175 -14.38 -6.32 -0.66
CA GLU A 175 -14.56 -7.64 -0.05
C GLU A 175 -14.79 -7.55 1.47
N ALA A 176 -15.34 -8.62 2.05
CA ALA A 176 -15.42 -8.73 3.51
C ALA A 176 -14.02 -8.75 4.14
N PRO A 177 -13.81 -8.11 5.31
CA PRO A 177 -12.54 -8.16 5.99
C PRO A 177 -12.18 -9.61 6.39
N PRO A 178 -10.88 -9.95 6.45
CA PRO A 178 -10.46 -11.26 6.92
C PRO A 178 -10.87 -11.49 8.38
N GLN A 179 -10.82 -12.74 8.82
CA GLN A 179 -11.07 -13.05 10.24
C GLN A 179 -10.01 -12.39 11.13
N MET A 180 -10.48 -11.71 12.18
CA MET A 180 -9.59 -11.09 13.16
C MET A 180 -8.76 -12.16 13.90
N PRO A 181 -7.44 -11.97 14.04
CA PRO A 181 -6.58 -12.88 14.81
C PRO A 181 -7.04 -13.08 16.25
N GLU A 182 -6.91 -14.30 16.77
CA GLU A 182 -7.27 -14.64 18.16
C GLU A 182 -6.50 -13.78 19.18
N SER A 183 -5.28 -13.38 18.87
CA SER A 183 -4.44 -12.51 19.72
C SER A 183 -5.09 -11.15 20.00
N PHE A 184 -5.99 -10.67 19.15
CA PHE A 184 -6.77 -9.44 19.42
C PHE A 184 -8.08 -9.71 20.19
N GLN A 185 -8.59 -10.94 20.14
CA GLN A 185 -9.86 -11.30 20.79
C GLN A 185 -9.68 -11.50 22.31
N GLN A 186 -8.51 -11.96 22.75
CA GLN A 186 -8.21 -12.23 24.16
C GLN A 186 -8.04 -10.96 25.03
N GLY A 187 -8.09 -9.76 24.44
CA GLY A 187 -8.05 -8.49 25.17
C GLY A 187 -9.41 -7.98 25.68
N SER A 188 -10.51 -8.65 25.35
CA SER A 188 -11.88 -8.20 25.71
C SER A 188 -12.53 -8.99 26.86
N SER A 189 -11.82 -9.91 27.51
CA SER A 189 -12.33 -10.73 28.62
C SER A 189 -11.71 -10.39 29.98
N ALA A 190 -11.44 -9.11 30.23
CA ALA A 190 -11.12 -8.59 31.55
C ALA A 190 -11.84 -7.24 31.76
N ALA A 191 -13.13 -7.31 32.08
CA ALA A 191 -13.90 -6.25 32.73
C ALA A 191 -14.92 -6.92 33.66
#